data_AF-A0A136JQ22-F1
#
_entry.id   AF-A0A136JQ22-F1
#
_cell.length_a   1.000
_cell.length_b   1.000
_cell.length_c   1.000
_cell.angle_alpha   90.00
_cell.angle_beta   90.00
_cell.angle_gamma   90.00
#
_symmetry.space_group_name_H-M   'P 1'
#
loop_
_entity.id
_entity.type
_entity.pdbx_description
1 polymer ?
#
loop_
_entity_poly.entity_id
_entity_poly.type
_entity_poly.pdbx_seq_one_letter_code
_entity_poly.pdbx_strand_id
1 'polypeptide(L)'
;MTVVGLYRKGYMRTLIHGEALSRAALQDELDQADLLITFFGTVFDVPYLQACFPGLQVTVPHFDLCFAARRVGLQGGLKRIERELEISRSADLQDLDGLEAVRLWHRHRAGDQEALDRLVRYNAADTRNLEPLANLLYDQLAARYGPAVVTPTSFPSTR
;
A
#
# COMPACT_ATOMS: atom_id res chain seq x y z
N MET A 1 -10.57 4.47 12.91
CA MET A 1 -9.37 4.71 12.10
C MET A 1 -8.51 5.78 12.74
N THR A 2 -7.19 5.64 12.74
CA THR A 2 -6.27 6.47 13.55
C THR A 2 -5.27 7.24 12.69
N VAL A 3 -4.63 6.57 11.73
CA VAL A 3 -3.66 7.16 10.79
C VAL A 3 -3.89 6.55 9.40
N VAL A 4 -3.82 7.37 8.36
CA VAL A 4 -3.80 6.93 6.95
C VAL A 4 -2.53 7.44 6.29
N GLY A 5 -1.79 6.52 5.68
CA GLY A 5 -0.59 6.81 4.91
C GLY A 5 -0.90 6.79 3.41
N LEU A 6 -0.43 7.81 2.70
CA LEU A 6 -0.58 7.94 1.26
C LEU A 6 0.78 8.26 0.68
N TYR A 7 1.26 7.44 -0.25
CA TYR A 7 2.56 7.60 -0.88
C TYR A 7 2.38 7.70 -2.40
N ARG A 8 2.82 8.82 -2.98
CA ARG A 8 2.72 9.08 -4.42
C ARG A 8 3.95 9.85 -4.89
N LYS A 9 4.58 9.39 -5.97
CA LYS A 9 5.68 10.10 -6.66
C LYS A 9 6.83 10.52 -5.71
N GLY A 10 7.20 9.64 -4.77
CA GLY A 10 8.27 9.90 -3.80
C GLY A 10 7.85 10.69 -2.56
N TYR A 11 6.61 11.17 -2.48
CA TYR A 11 6.11 11.96 -1.36
C TYR A 11 5.20 11.13 -0.47
N MET A 12 5.52 11.10 0.82
CA MET A 12 4.69 10.51 1.88
C MET A 12 3.81 11.60 2.48
N ARG A 13 2.49 11.38 2.48
CA ARG A 13 1.52 12.18 3.23
C ARG A 13 0.89 11.29 4.30
N THR A 14 0.93 11.76 5.53
CA THR A 14 0.31 11.08 6.67
C THR A 14 -0.86 11.91 7.18
N LEU A 15 -2.03 11.30 7.27
CA LEU A 15 -3.26 11.93 7.76
C LEU A 15 -3.64 11.31 9.11
N ILE A 16 -3.66 12.12 10.16
CA ILE A 16 -3.89 11.67 11.55
C ILE A 16 -5.30 12.05 12.00
N HIS A 17 -5.98 11.11 12.67
CA HIS A 17 -7.33 11.30 13.22
C HIS A 17 -7.36 12.39 14.28
N GLY A 18 -8.31 13.31 14.17
CA GLY A 18 -8.39 14.49 15.04
C GLY A 18 -7.51 15.66 14.59
N GLU A 19 -6.69 15.45 13.56
CA GLU A 19 -5.85 16.48 12.93
C GLU A 19 -6.28 16.66 11.46
N ALA A 20 -5.46 16.23 10.50
CA ALA A 20 -5.68 16.45 9.07
C ALA A 20 -6.56 15.37 8.39
N LEU A 21 -6.88 14.27 9.08
CA LEU A 21 -7.63 13.16 8.49
C LEU A 21 -9.11 13.52 8.32
N SER A 22 -9.48 13.78 7.07
CA SER A 22 -10.85 14.13 6.68
C SER A 22 -11.21 13.47 5.36
N ARG A 23 -12.51 13.39 5.08
CA ARG A 23 -13.04 12.93 3.78
C ARG A 23 -12.45 13.75 2.62
N ALA A 24 -12.42 15.08 2.75
CA ALA A 24 -11.91 15.96 1.70
C ALA A 24 -10.43 15.70 1.42
N ALA A 25 -9.60 15.63 2.47
CA ALA A 25 -8.17 15.35 2.30
C ALA A 25 -7.90 13.98 1.65
N LEU A 26 -8.72 12.97 1.94
CA LEU A 26 -8.63 11.66 1.29
C LEU A 26 -9.09 11.71 -0.17
N GLN A 27 -10.21 12.38 -0.44
CA GLN A 27 -10.73 12.51 -1.80
C GLN A 27 -9.73 13.25 -2.69
N ASP A 28 -9.16 14.36 -2.21
CA ASP A 28 -8.15 15.13 -2.94
C ASP A 28 -6.94 14.28 -3.35
N GLU A 29 -6.52 13.36 -2.49
CA GLU A 29 -5.39 12.46 -2.79
C GLU A 29 -5.75 11.33 -3.75
N LEU A 30 -6.97 10.80 -3.64
CA LEU A 30 -7.50 9.78 -4.57
C LEU A 30 -7.74 10.35 -5.96
N ASP A 31 -8.28 11.56 -6.07
CA ASP A 31 -8.58 12.23 -7.34
C ASP A 31 -7.31 12.56 -8.15
N GLN A 32 -6.16 12.65 -7.48
CA GLN A 32 -4.85 12.89 -8.10
C GLN A 32 -4.11 11.60 -8.47
N ALA A 33 -4.67 10.43 -8.17
CA ALA A 33 -4.04 9.15 -8.46
C ALA A 33 -4.60 8.52 -9.74
N ASP A 34 -3.72 7.88 -10.51
CA ASP A 34 -4.14 7.09 -11.68
C ASP A 34 -4.43 5.62 -11.31
N LEU A 35 -3.92 5.17 -10.16
CA LEU A 35 -4.00 3.81 -9.65
C LEU A 35 -3.92 3.85 -8.13
N LEU A 36 -4.86 3.20 -7.46
CA LEU A 36 -4.77 2.91 -6.02
C LEU A 36 -4.02 1.60 -5.83
N ILE A 37 -3.01 1.59 -4.95
CA ILE A 37 -2.28 0.39 -4.55
C ILE A 37 -2.50 0.16 -3.06
N THR A 38 -2.88 -1.04 -2.67
CA THR A 38 -3.07 -1.42 -1.25
C THR A 38 -2.59 -2.84 -0.99
N PHE A 39 -2.44 -3.23 0.26
CA PHE A 39 -2.28 -4.63 0.64
C PHE A 39 -3.51 -5.10 1.43
N PHE A 40 -4.34 -5.97 0.81
CA PHE A 40 -5.62 -6.44 1.37
C PHE A 40 -6.68 -5.34 1.52
N GLY A 41 -6.54 -4.24 0.78
CA GLY A 41 -7.42 -3.09 0.86
C GLY A 41 -8.78 -3.29 0.20
N THR A 42 -8.93 -4.24 -0.73
CA THR A 42 -10.24 -4.50 -1.36
C THR A 42 -11.24 -5.03 -0.33
N VAL A 43 -10.77 -5.84 0.62
CA VAL A 43 -11.61 -6.44 1.67
C VAL A 43 -11.67 -5.57 2.91
N PHE A 44 -10.57 -4.86 3.23
CA PHE A 44 -10.43 -4.15 4.49
C PHE A 44 -10.41 -2.62 4.32
N ASP A 45 -9.35 -2.06 3.72
CA ASP A 45 -9.11 -0.62 3.72
C ASP A 45 -10.23 0.18 3.06
N VAL A 46 -10.61 -0.16 1.82
CA VAL A 46 -11.59 0.60 1.04
C VAL A 46 -12.99 0.55 1.69
N PRO A 47 -13.55 -0.62 2.03
CA PRO A 47 -14.83 -0.67 2.74
C PRO A 47 -14.81 0.07 4.07
N TYR A 48 -13.71 -0.05 4.83
CA TYR A 48 -13.58 0.60 6.12
C TYR A 48 -13.48 2.13 5.99
N LEU A 49 -12.74 2.65 5.00
CA LEU A 49 -12.64 4.07 4.70
C LEU A 49 -14.00 4.64 4.28
N GLN A 50 -14.74 3.95 3.42
CA GLN A 50 -16.07 4.39 2.98
C GLN A 50 -17.10 4.37 4.11
N ALA A 51 -17.00 3.40 5.03
CA ALA A 51 -17.83 3.38 6.24
C ALA A 51 -17.49 4.53 7.20
N CYS A 52 -16.20 4.85 7.37
CA CYS A 52 -15.76 5.98 8.20
C CYS A 52 -16.10 7.34 7.58
N PHE A 53 -16.10 7.45 6.24
CA PHE A 53 -16.38 8.67 5.50
C PHE A 53 -17.44 8.42 4.42
N PRO A 54 -18.72 8.47 4.79
CA PRO A 54 -19.80 8.35 3.82
C PRO A 54 -19.63 9.33 2.65
N GLY A 55 -19.74 8.80 1.43
CA GLY A 55 -19.56 9.55 0.20
C GLY A 55 -18.11 9.68 -0.29
N LEU A 56 -17.11 9.08 0.37
CA LEU A 56 -15.77 8.90 -0.21
C LEU A 56 -15.84 8.00 -1.44
N GLN A 57 -15.30 8.46 -2.56
CA GLN A 57 -15.32 7.74 -3.84
C GLN A 57 -13.93 7.19 -4.15
N VAL A 58 -13.88 5.89 -4.45
CA VAL A 58 -12.67 5.22 -4.97
C VAL A 58 -12.99 4.78 -6.40
N THR A 59 -12.75 5.68 -7.35
CA THR A 59 -13.08 5.48 -8.78
C THR A 59 -11.89 5.08 -9.63
N VAL A 60 -10.68 5.25 -9.10
CA VAL A 60 -9.44 4.88 -9.75
C VAL A 60 -9.32 3.35 -9.80
N PRO A 61 -8.67 2.78 -10.83
CA PRO A 61 -8.31 1.37 -10.83
C PRO A 61 -7.59 0.99 -9.53
N HIS A 62 -7.82 -0.23 -9.05
CA HIS A 62 -7.30 -0.69 -7.77
C HIS A 62 -6.44 -1.94 -7.95
N PHE A 63 -5.17 -1.85 -7.54
CA PHE A 63 -4.26 -2.98 -7.51
C PHE A 63 -4.02 -3.43 -6.06
N ASP A 64 -4.73 -4.49 -5.65
CA ASP A 64 -4.55 -5.11 -4.34
C ASP A 64 -3.44 -6.18 -4.39
N LEU A 65 -2.34 -5.85 -3.71
CA LEU A 65 -1.12 -6.67 -3.71
C LEU A 65 -1.29 -7.98 -2.95
N CYS A 66 -2.26 -8.10 -2.03
CA CYS A 66 -2.49 -9.36 -1.33
C CYS A 66 -2.98 -10.44 -2.30
N PHE A 67 -3.89 -10.08 -3.21
CA PHE A 67 -4.39 -10.99 -4.23
C PHE A 67 -3.35 -11.22 -5.34
N ALA A 68 -2.60 -10.19 -5.72
CA ALA A 68 -1.49 -10.31 -6.66
C ALA A 68 -0.41 -11.29 -6.18
N ALA A 69 0.03 -11.15 -4.93
CA ALA A 69 1.00 -12.03 -4.29
C ALA A 69 0.56 -13.49 -4.30
N ARG A 70 -0.70 -13.77 -3.96
CA ARG A 70 -1.26 -15.13 -4.00
C ARG A 70 -1.21 -15.76 -5.39
N ARG A 71 -1.42 -14.98 -6.46
CA ARG A 71 -1.38 -15.46 -7.85
C ARG A 71 0.00 -15.84 -8.34
N VAL A 72 1.05 -15.33 -7.71
CA VAL A 72 2.45 -15.68 -7.99
C VAL A 72 3.01 -16.70 -6.98
N GLY A 73 2.21 -17.14 -6.01
CA GLY A 73 2.56 -18.19 -5.05
C GLY A 73 3.03 -17.70 -3.69
N LEU A 74 3.04 -16.39 -3.46
CA LEU A 74 3.43 -15.79 -2.18
C LEU A 74 2.26 -15.79 -1.20
N GLN A 75 2.52 -16.08 0.07
CA GLN A 75 1.49 -16.23 1.11
C GLN A 75 1.88 -15.53 2.42
N GLY A 76 0.85 -15.11 3.15
CA GLY A 76 0.98 -14.45 4.45
C GLY A 76 0.74 -12.94 4.39
N GLY A 77 1.07 -12.25 5.49
CA GLY A 77 0.93 -10.80 5.60
C GLY A 77 2.08 -10.04 4.93
N LEU A 78 1.88 -8.73 4.73
CA LEU A 78 2.81 -7.82 4.07
C LEU A 78 4.27 -8.00 4.55
N LYS A 79 4.51 -7.96 5.86
CA LYS A 79 5.84 -8.13 6.46
C LYS A 79 6.53 -9.44 6.16
N ARG A 80 5.77 -10.52 6.05
CA ARG A 80 6.33 -11.81 5.69
C ARG A 80 6.82 -11.76 4.24
N ILE A 81 5.98 -11.23 3.35
CA ILE A 81 6.28 -11.13 1.93
C ILE A 81 7.45 -10.17 1.69
N GLU A 82 7.50 -9.02 2.36
CA GLU A 82 8.63 -8.09 2.25
C GLU A 82 9.95 -8.73 2.68
N ARG A 83 9.96 -9.51 3.77
CA ARG A 83 11.17 -10.24 4.19
C ARG A 83 11.58 -11.31 3.17
N GLU A 84 10.62 -12.04 2.62
CA GLU A 84 10.86 -13.05 1.58
C GLU A 84 11.42 -12.43 0.28
N LEU A 85 11.06 -11.19 -0.01
CA LEU A 85 11.51 -10.42 -1.17
C LEU A 85 12.63 -9.41 -0.86
N GLU A 86 13.24 -9.49 0.32
CA GLU A 86 14.34 -8.62 0.78
C GLU A 86 14.02 -7.11 0.73
N ILE A 87 12.74 -6.74 0.82
CA ILE A 87 12.28 -5.36 0.94
C ILE A 87 12.59 -4.88 2.37
N SER A 88 13.56 -3.98 2.46
CA SER A 88 14.12 -3.54 3.73
C SER A 88 13.14 -2.67 4.54
N ARG A 89 13.19 -2.83 5.86
CA ARG A 89 12.57 -1.96 6.87
C ARG A 89 13.64 -1.50 7.86
N SER A 90 13.48 -0.34 8.50
CA SER A 90 14.38 0.05 9.58
C SER A 90 14.29 -0.95 10.74
N ALA A 91 15.42 -1.22 11.39
CA ALA A 91 15.53 -2.26 12.41
C ALA A 91 14.52 -2.08 13.56
N ASP A 92 14.26 -0.83 13.95
CA ASP A 92 13.35 -0.47 15.04
C ASP A 92 11.86 -0.66 14.71
N LEU A 93 11.53 -0.96 13.45
CA LEU A 93 10.17 -1.25 13.00
C LEU A 93 9.92 -2.75 12.74
N GLN A 94 10.95 -3.61 12.86
CA GLN A 94 10.83 -5.04 12.54
C GLN A 94 9.91 -5.78 13.53
N ASP A 95 9.93 -5.37 14.80
CA ASP A 95 9.15 -6.00 15.87
C ASP A 95 7.75 -5.38 16.04
N LEU A 96 7.44 -4.29 15.34
CA LEU A 96 6.11 -3.70 15.39
C LEU A 96 5.14 -4.54 14.57
N ASP A 97 3.93 -4.77 15.08
CA ASP A 97 2.82 -5.40 14.38
C ASP A 97 1.54 -4.55 14.43
N GLY A 98 0.43 -5.06 13.88
CA GLY A 98 -0.85 -4.35 13.89
C GLY A 98 -1.41 -4.14 15.30
N LEU A 99 -1.12 -5.04 16.25
CA LEU A 99 -1.54 -4.91 17.64
C LEU A 99 -0.72 -3.85 18.37
N GLU A 100 0.60 -3.83 18.13
CA GLU A 100 1.48 -2.79 18.64
C GLU A 100 1.12 -1.41 18.09
N ALA A 101 0.73 -1.30 16.81
CA ALA A 101 0.23 -0.05 16.24
C ALA A 101 -1.02 0.48 16.99
N VAL A 102 -1.95 -0.41 17.38
CA VAL A 102 -3.12 -0.04 18.21
C VAL A 102 -2.68 0.44 19.60
N ARG A 103 -1.71 -0.23 20.23
CA ARG A 103 -1.14 0.18 21.52
C ARG A 103 -0.46 1.55 21.45
N LEU A 104 0.31 1.80 20.39
CA LEU A 104 0.95 3.09 20.13
C LEU A 104 -0.10 4.21 20.06
N TRP A 105 -1.20 3.97 19.36
CA TRP A 105 -2.30 4.94 19.32
C TRP A 105 -2.91 5.23 20.70
N HIS A 106 -3.13 4.20 21.52
CA HIS A 106 -3.64 4.39 22.88
C HIS A 106 -2.68 5.18 23.77
N ARG A 107 -1.38 4.92 23.68
CA ARG A 107 -0.36 5.70 24.42
C ARG A 107 -0.34 7.16 23.95
N HIS A 108 -0.39 7.39 22.65
CA HIS A 108 -0.49 8.75 22.11
C HIS A 108 -1.71 9.50 22.67
N ARG A 109 -2.88 8.85 22.70
CA ARG A 109 -4.08 9.43 23.31
C ARG A 109 -3.94 9.71 24.81
N ALA A 110 -3.01 9.06 25.49
CA ALA A 110 -2.66 9.33 26.89
C ALA A 110 -1.57 10.42 27.05
N GLY A 111 -1.12 11.05 25.95
CA GLY A 111 -0.16 12.15 25.94
C GLY A 111 1.26 11.77 25.51
N ASP A 112 1.52 10.51 25.13
CA ASP A 112 2.83 10.04 24.68
C ASP A 112 3.09 10.42 23.21
N GLN A 113 3.83 11.51 22.98
CA GLN A 113 4.15 11.98 21.63
C GLN A 113 5.12 11.04 20.89
N GLU A 114 6.05 10.38 21.59
CA GLU A 114 6.97 9.43 20.96
C GLU A 114 6.22 8.21 20.40
N ALA A 115 5.11 7.82 21.04
CA ALA A 115 4.25 6.77 20.52
C ALA A 115 3.62 7.13 19.16
N LEU A 116 3.25 8.40 18.95
CA LEU A 116 2.73 8.86 17.66
C LEU A 116 3.82 8.83 16.59
N ASP A 117 5.02 9.34 16.90
CA ASP A 117 6.14 9.33 15.96
C ASP A 117 6.47 7.91 15.50
N ARG A 118 6.49 6.95 16.43
CA ARG A 118 6.68 5.53 16.11
C ARG A 118 5.55 4.97 15.24
N LEU A 119 4.30 5.31 15.54
CA LEU A 119 3.13 4.87 14.76
C LEU A 119 3.17 5.44 13.33
N VAL A 120 3.52 6.71 13.17
CA VAL A 120 3.65 7.38 11.87
C VAL A 120 4.77 6.74 11.05
N ARG A 121 5.94 6.48 11.63
CA ARG A 121 7.05 5.81 10.94
C ARG A 121 6.69 4.38 10.54
N TYR A 122 5.99 3.65 11.40
CA TYR A 122 5.46 2.33 11.11
C TYR A 122 4.51 2.35 9.91
N ASN A 123 3.51 3.25 9.93
CA ASN A 123 2.55 3.40 8.84
C ASN A 123 3.22 3.85 7.53
N ALA A 124 4.20 4.75 7.59
CA ALA A 124 4.96 5.19 6.44
C ALA A 124 5.77 4.06 5.81
N ALA A 125 6.38 3.18 6.62
CA ALA A 125 7.08 1.99 6.11
C ALA A 125 6.10 1.02 5.41
N ASP A 126 4.96 0.71 6.03
CA ASP A 126 3.92 -0.15 5.44
C ASP A 126 3.42 0.41 4.11
N THR A 127 3.29 1.74 3.99
CA THR A 127 2.75 2.41 2.80
C THR A 127 3.80 2.52 1.69
N ARG A 128 5.00 3.02 2.00
CA ARG A 128 6.06 3.26 1.01
C ARG A 128 6.51 1.97 0.35
N ASN A 129 6.57 0.87 1.10
CA ASN A 129 7.02 -0.42 0.60
C ASN A 129 6.04 -1.07 -0.40
N LEU A 130 4.80 -0.56 -0.50
CA LEU A 130 3.85 -1.04 -1.50
C LEU A 130 4.30 -0.71 -2.92
N GLU A 131 5.01 0.40 -3.16
CA GLU A 131 5.50 0.76 -4.50
C GLU A 131 6.50 -0.27 -5.06
N PRO A 132 7.64 -0.58 -4.39
CA PRO A 132 8.56 -1.60 -4.89
C PRO A 132 7.91 -3.00 -4.94
N LEU A 133 7.05 -3.34 -3.97
CA LEU A 133 6.32 -4.61 -3.99
C LEU A 133 5.37 -4.71 -5.20
N ALA A 134 4.68 -3.62 -5.54
CA ALA A 134 3.79 -3.58 -6.69
C ALA A 134 4.55 -3.80 -8.00
N ASN A 135 5.71 -3.16 -8.17
CA ASN A 135 6.56 -3.37 -9.35
C ASN A 135 6.98 -4.84 -9.49
N LEU A 136 7.51 -5.43 -8.41
CA LEU A 136 7.93 -6.83 -8.40
C LEU A 136 6.77 -7.79 -8.74
N LEU A 137 5.60 -7.58 -8.13
CA LEU A 137 4.42 -8.40 -8.37
C LEU A 137 3.86 -8.21 -9.78
N TYR A 138 3.88 -6.99 -10.30
CA TYR A 138 3.49 -6.70 -11.67
C TYR A 138 4.38 -7.47 -12.66
N ASP A 139 5.70 -7.39 -12.51
CA ASP A 139 6.65 -8.06 -13.41
C ASP A 139 6.45 -9.58 -13.40
N GLN A 140 6.27 -10.18 -12.22
CA GLN A 140 6.00 -11.62 -12.09
C GLN A 140 4.66 -12.02 -12.72
N LEU A 141 3.62 -11.21 -12.53
CA LEU A 141 2.31 -11.44 -13.15
C LEU A 141 2.39 -11.31 -14.67
N ALA A 142 3.09 -10.30 -15.19
CA ALA A 142 3.29 -10.09 -16.61
C ALA A 142 4.10 -11.23 -17.23
N ALA A 143 5.16 -11.70 -16.59
CA ALA A 143 5.94 -12.84 -17.08
C ALA A 143 5.12 -14.14 -17.12
N ARG A 144 4.22 -14.34 -16.16
CA ARG A 144 3.45 -15.59 -16.03
C ARG A 144 2.14 -15.61 -16.81
N TYR A 145 1.47 -14.47 -16.91
CA TYR A 145 0.11 -14.35 -17.44
C TYR A 145 -0.03 -13.27 -18.52
N GLY A 146 1.06 -12.54 -18.82
CA GLY A 146 1.06 -11.52 -19.84
C GLY A 146 0.84 -12.09 -21.23
N PRO A 147 0.48 -11.23 -22.19
CA PRO A 147 0.35 -11.65 -23.58
C PRO A 147 1.69 -12.20 -24.08
N ALA A 148 1.62 -13.23 -24.93
CA ALA A 148 2.82 -13.74 -25.58
C ALA A 148 3.52 -12.58 -26.31
N VAL A 149 4.82 -12.42 -26.07
CA VAL A 149 5.63 -11.46 -26.82
C VAL A 149 5.60 -11.89 -28.28
N VAL A 150 4.86 -11.15 -29.11
CA VAL A 150 4.88 -11.37 -30.56
C VAL A 150 6.22 -10.84 -31.05
N THR A 151 7.20 -11.72 -31.23
CA THR A 151 8.43 -11.37 -31.93
C THR A 151 8.04 -10.96 -33.36
N PRO A 152 8.41 -9.77 -33.84
CA PRO A 152 8.12 -9.40 -35.22
C PRO A 152 8.82 -10.41 -36.13
N THR A 153 8.04 -11.17 -36.89
CA THR A 153 8.57 -12.03 -37.95
C THR A 153 9.27 -11.13 -38.95
N SER A 154 10.57 -11.41 -39.19
CA SER A 154 11.33 -10.75 -40.23
C SER A 154 10.62 -10.95 -41.57
N PHE A 155 10.22 -9.84 -42.20
CA PHE A 155 9.68 -9.89 -43.55
C PHE A 155 10.77 -10.43 -44.50
N PRO A 156 10.46 -11.40 -45.36
CA PRO A 156 11.42 -11.86 -46.35
C PRO A 156 11.73 -10.71 -47.31
N SER A 157 13.00 -10.33 -47.42
CA SER A 157 13.46 -9.40 -48.47
C SER A 157 13.12 -10.01 -49.83
N THR A 158 12.22 -9.35 -50.53
CA THR A 158 11.91 -9.65 -51.93
C THR A 158 13.10 -9.18 -52.77
N ARG A 159 13.66 -10.10 -53.57
CA ARG A 159 14.68 -9.80 -54.59
C ARG A 159 14.05 -9.13 -55.80
#